data_AF-A0A497CT84-F1
#
_entry.id   AF-A0A497CT84-F1
#
_cell.length_a   1.000
_cell.length_b   1.000
_cell.length_c   1.000
_cell.angle_alpha   90.00
_cell.angle_beta   90.00
_cell.angle_gamma   90.00
#
_symmetry.space_group_name_H-M   'P 1'
#
loop_
_entity.id
_entity.type
_entity.pdbx_description
1 polymer ?
#
loop_
_entity_poly.entity_id
_entity_poly.type
_entity_poly.pdbx_seq_one_letter_code
_entity_poly.pdbx_strand_id
1 'polypeptide(L)'
;MKNLFKKFFGDKSTRDLKEVNPFVEKIKEAYKQISSLTNDELRNKTVEFKSQIADFIATEENEIADLKKKIEDNPDLDVNEKEDIYAKIDKLNKLSYEKTQEVLNKILPEAFSVVKETAKRFVENEVVEVTANERDGELAASMENVNIKSGKAYYDTHWLAGGNMINWDMIHYDVQLIGGTVLHQGKIAEMATGEGKTLVATLPVYLNALPGKGVHMVTVNDYLAKRDSEWMGMLYM
;
A
#
# COMPACT_ATOMS: atom_id res chain seq x y z
N MET A 1 -7.42 -44.21 1.21
CA MET A 1 -8.61 -43.31 1.14
C MET A 1 -8.29 -41.81 1.06
N LYS A 2 -7.13 -41.30 1.52
CA LYS A 2 -6.77 -39.86 1.45
C LYS A 2 -6.52 -39.29 0.03
N ASN A 3 -6.33 -40.13 -0.99
CA ASN A 3 -5.96 -39.70 -2.35
C ASN A 3 -7.14 -39.48 -3.32
N LEU A 4 -8.37 -39.93 -3.01
CA LEU A 4 -9.53 -39.66 -3.88
C LEU A 4 -10.12 -38.27 -3.63
N PHE A 5 -10.26 -37.84 -2.37
CA PHE A 5 -10.82 -36.52 -2.02
C PHE A 5 -9.94 -35.35 -2.49
N LYS A 6 -8.60 -35.46 -2.38
CA LYS A 6 -7.66 -34.47 -2.95
C LYS A 6 -7.78 -34.33 -4.48
N LYS A 7 -8.18 -35.41 -5.18
CA LYS A 7 -8.31 -35.42 -6.64
C LYS A 7 -9.59 -34.74 -7.12
N PHE A 8 -10.64 -34.69 -6.29
CA PHE A 8 -11.92 -34.03 -6.59
C PHE A 8 -12.02 -32.59 -6.06
N PHE A 9 -11.37 -32.26 -4.93
CA PHE A 9 -11.47 -30.93 -4.31
C PHE A 9 -10.17 -30.10 -4.34
N GLY A 10 -9.05 -30.66 -4.82
CA GLY A 10 -7.73 -30.05 -4.69
C GLY A 10 -7.23 -30.09 -3.24
N ASP A 11 -5.99 -29.63 -3.00
CA ASP A 11 -5.53 -29.33 -1.64
C ASP A 11 -5.82 -27.86 -1.28
N LYS A 12 -5.60 -27.51 0.00
CA LYS A 12 -5.86 -26.16 0.51
C LYS A 12 -5.12 -25.10 -0.32
N SER A 13 -3.85 -25.35 -0.66
CA SER A 13 -3.05 -24.44 -1.49
C SER A 13 -3.68 -24.20 -2.86
N THR A 14 -4.11 -25.28 -3.54
CA THR A 14 -4.79 -25.17 -4.85
C THR A 14 -6.08 -24.34 -4.76
N ARG A 15 -6.84 -24.48 -3.67
CA ARG A 15 -8.08 -23.71 -3.46
C ARG A 15 -7.78 -22.25 -3.15
N ASP A 16 -6.81 -21.98 -2.28
CA ASP A 16 -6.42 -20.61 -1.91
C ASP A 16 -5.87 -19.87 -3.15
N LEU A 17 -5.11 -20.53 -4.01
CA LEU A 17 -4.67 -19.97 -5.31
C LEU A 17 -5.83 -19.67 -6.26
N LYS A 18 -6.87 -20.52 -6.29
CA LYS A 18 -8.08 -20.24 -7.09
C LYS A 18 -8.82 -18.99 -6.62
N GLU A 19 -8.76 -18.66 -5.33
CA GLU A 19 -9.35 -17.44 -4.78
C GLU A 19 -8.51 -16.19 -5.12
N VAL A 20 -7.19 -16.33 -5.21
CA VAL A 20 -6.27 -15.20 -5.44
C VAL A 20 -6.05 -14.91 -6.92
N ASN A 21 -6.03 -15.93 -7.79
CA ASN A 21 -5.78 -15.77 -9.23
C ASN A 21 -6.66 -14.71 -9.93
N PRO A 22 -7.97 -14.57 -9.61
CA PRO A 22 -8.79 -13.51 -10.20
C PRO A 22 -8.26 -12.09 -9.92
N PHE A 23 -7.60 -11.87 -8.78
CA PHE A 23 -6.96 -10.58 -8.48
C PHE A 23 -5.71 -10.38 -9.34
N VAL A 24 -4.89 -11.42 -9.51
CA VAL A 24 -3.68 -11.36 -10.34
C VAL A 24 -4.02 -11.04 -11.80
N GLU A 25 -5.04 -11.67 -12.35
CA GLU A 25 -5.48 -11.36 -13.72
C GLU A 25 -6.03 -9.94 -13.85
N LYS A 26 -6.77 -9.44 -12.83
CA LYS A 26 -7.18 -8.03 -12.80
C LYS A 26 -5.99 -7.08 -12.70
N ILE A 27 -4.96 -7.40 -11.91
CA ILE A 27 -3.73 -6.61 -11.82
C ILE A 27 -3.06 -6.56 -13.20
N LYS A 28 -2.91 -7.70 -13.87
CA LYS A 28 -2.32 -7.77 -15.21
C LYS A 28 -3.11 -6.97 -16.24
N GLU A 29 -4.44 -6.97 -16.16
CA GLU A 29 -5.30 -6.16 -17.03
C GLU A 29 -5.12 -4.67 -16.75
N ALA A 30 -5.17 -4.24 -15.47
CA ALA A 30 -4.95 -2.86 -15.08
C ALA A 30 -3.55 -2.36 -15.49
N TYR A 31 -2.54 -3.23 -15.38
CA TYR A 31 -1.16 -2.92 -15.73
C TYR A 31 -0.98 -2.50 -17.20
N LYS A 32 -1.82 -2.99 -18.12
CA LYS A 32 -1.78 -2.57 -19.54
C LYS A 32 -2.02 -1.07 -19.72
N GLN A 33 -2.85 -0.47 -18.86
CA GLN A 33 -3.13 0.97 -18.87
C GLN A 33 -2.11 1.74 -18.02
N ILE A 34 -1.78 1.21 -16.83
CA ILE A 34 -0.84 1.87 -15.91
C ILE A 34 0.57 2.02 -16.52
N SER A 35 1.03 1.01 -17.27
CA SER A 35 2.36 1.04 -17.90
C SER A 35 2.51 2.09 -19.01
N SER A 36 1.40 2.66 -19.53
CA SER A 36 1.47 3.74 -20.52
C SER A 36 1.42 5.14 -19.93
N LEU A 37 1.24 5.28 -18.62
CA LEU A 37 1.19 6.58 -17.95
C LEU A 37 2.57 7.26 -17.96
N THR A 38 2.61 8.58 -17.96
CA THR A 38 3.82 9.35 -17.66
C THR A 38 4.23 9.24 -16.18
N ASN A 39 5.40 9.73 -15.79
CA ASN A 39 5.82 9.73 -14.37
C ASN A 39 4.89 10.57 -13.50
N ASP A 40 4.45 11.72 -13.99
CA ASP A 40 3.52 12.59 -13.28
C ASP A 40 2.13 11.97 -13.15
N GLU A 41 1.60 11.34 -14.21
CA GLU A 41 0.31 10.65 -14.15
C GLU A 41 0.36 9.42 -13.22
N LEU A 42 1.44 8.64 -13.26
CA LEU A 42 1.62 7.50 -12.36
C LEU A 42 1.62 7.95 -10.90
N ARG A 43 2.35 9.03 -10.58
CA ARG A 43 2.37 9.62 -9.24
C ARG A 43 0.99 10.14 -8.83
N ASN A 44 0.26 10.76 -9.76
CA ASN A 44 -1.09 11.29 -9.52
C ASN A 44 -2.11 10.19 -9.15
N LYS A 45 -1.90 8.93 -9.58
CA LYS A 45 -2.76 7.81 -9.15
C LYS A 45 -2.87 7.70 -7.63
N THR A 46 -1.81 8.01 -6.88
CA THR A 46 -1.86 8.03 -5.41
C THR A 46 -2.88 9.03 -4.88
N VAL A 47 -2.95 10.22 -5.49
CA VAL A 47 -3.92 11.28 -5.12
C VAL A 47 -5.33 10.84 -5.46
N GLU A 48 -5.53 10.27 -6.65
CA GLU A 48 -6.82 9.73 -7.08
C GLU A 48 -7.32 8.64 -6.12
N PHE A 49 -6.47 7.69 -5.74
CA PHE A 49 -6.85 6.62 -4.81
C PHE A 49 -7.22 7.18 -3.43
N LYS A 50 -6.44 8.14 -2.90
CA LYS A 50 -6.76 8.80 -1.63
C LYS A 50 -8.12 9.50 -1.67
N SER A 51 -8.42 10.23 -2.76
CA SER A 51 -9.72 10.86 -2.95
C SER A 51 -10.84 9.83 -3.01
N GLN A 52 -10.69 8.78 -3.83
CA GLN A 52 -11.70 7.73 -3.94
C GLN A 52 -12.00 7.06 -2.61
N ILE A 53 -10.96 6.79 -1.79
CA ILE A 53 -11.15 6.21 -0.45
C ILE A 53 -11.87 7.20 0.46
N ALA A 54 -11.40 8.45 0.52
CA ALA A 54 -11.98 9.48 1.38
C ALA A 54 -13.46 9.72 1.06
N ASP A 55 -13.81 9.84 -0.22
CA ASP A 55 -15.18 10.00 -0.69
C ASP A 55 -16.05 8.79 -0.33
N PHE A 56 -15.49 7.56 -0.44
CA PHE A 56 -16.23 6.34 -0.15
C PHE A 56 -16.60 6.19 1.33
N ILE A 57 -15.76 6.69 2.25
CA ILE A 57 -15.96 6.59 3.70
C ILE A 57 -16.41 7.91 4.36
N ALA A 58 -16.63 8.96 3.57
CA ALA A 58 -16.87 10.32 4.07
C ALA A 58 -18.06 10.40 5.04
N THR A 59 -19.16 9.68 4.75
CA THR A 59 -20.36 9.70 5.60
C THR A 59 -20.05 9.27 7.04
N GLU A 60 -19.40 8.11 7.20
CA GLU A 60 -19.11 7.57 8.53
C GLU A 60 -18.02 8.37 9.23
N GLU A 61 -16.97 8.79 8.53
CA GLU A 61 -15.88 9.58 9.11
C GLU A 61 -16.36 10.98 9.57
N ASN A 62 -17.23 11.64 8.80
CA ASN A 62 -17.83 12.91 9.20
C ASN A 62 -18.73 12.74 10.43
N GLU A 63 -19.56 11.70 10.47
CA GLU A 63 -20.42 11.43 11.63
C GLU A 63 -19.60 11.09 12.88
N ILE A 64 -18.50 10.34 12.75
CA ILE A 64 -17.56 10.09 13.85
C ILE A 64 -16.93 11.40 14.35
N ALA A 65 -16.49 12.27 13.44
CA ALA A 65 -15.88 13.55 13.79
C ALA A 65 -16.87 14.46 14.52
N ASP A 66 -18.11 14.54 14.05
CA ASP A 66 -19.18 15.32 14.70
C ASP A 66 -19.52 14.80 16.10
N LEU A 67 -19.58 13.47 16.27
CA LEU A 67 -19.83 12.85 17.57
C LEU A 67 -18.69 13.08 18.56
N LYS A 68 -17.42 12.98 18.11
CA LYS A 68 -16.26 13.30 18.94
C LYS A 68 -16.25 14.78 19.35
N LYS A 69 -16.50 15.67 18.40
CA LYS A 69 -16.60 17.11 18.66
C LYS A 69 -17.73 17.42 19.65
N LYS A 70 -18.88 16.74 19.55
CA LYS A 70 -19.97 16.88 20.52
C LYS A 70 -19.53 16.56 21.96
N ILE A 71 -18.70 15.53 22.15
CA ILE A 71 -18.15 15.19 23.47
C ILE A 71 -17.16 16.26 23.94
N GLU A 72 -16.26 16.70 23.07
CA GLU A 72 -15.24 17.72 23.37
C GLU A 72 -15.85 19.08 23.74
N ASP A 73 -16.86 19.52 22.98
CA ASP A 73 -17.54 20.81 23.18
C ASP A 73 -18.45 20.84 24.41
N ASN A 74 -18.78 19.67 25.00
CA ASN A 74 -19.69 19.54 26.13
C ASN A 74 -19.08 18.66 27.25
N PRO A 75 -18.09 19.18 28.01
CA PRO A 75 -17.38 18.40 29.02
C PRO A 75 -18.29 17.89 30.15
N ASP A 76 -19.39 18.58 30.44
CA ASP A 76 -20.36 18.25 31.49
C ASP A 76 -21.50 17.31 31.01
N LEU A 77 -21.41 16.78 29.79
CA LEU A 77 -22.36 15.76 29.28
C LEU A 77 -22.52 14.61 30.29
N ASP A 78 -23.77 14.19 30.49
CA ASP A 78 -24.09 13.05 31.35
C ASP A 78 -23.31 11.80 30.92
N VAL A 79 -22.92 10.99 31.90
CA VAL A 79 -22.10 9.80 31.66
C VAL A 79 -22.82 8.81 30.74
N ASN A 80 -24.14 8.62 30.92
CA ASN A 80 -24.90 7.68 30.07
C ASN A 80 -24.98 8.20 28.62
N GLU A 81 -25.14 9.51 28.43
CA GLU A 81 -25.13 10.11 27.09
C GLU A 81 -23.76 9.96 26.40
N LYS A 82 -22.65 10.11 27.15
CA LYS A 82 -21.31 9.84 26.63
C LYS A 82 -21.14 8.39 26.22
N GLU A 83 -21.60 7.45 27.06
CA GLU A 83 -21.57 6.01 26.76
C GLU A 83 -22.32 5.67 25.47
N ASP A 84 -23.52 6.24 25.27
CA ASP A 84 -24.30 6.05 24.04
C ASP A 84 -23.58 6.61 22.80
N ILE A 85 -22.94 7.77 22.93
CA ILE A 85 -22.16 8.37 21.83
C ILE A 85 -20.95 7.47 21.50
N TYR A 86 -20.20 7.00 22.49
CA TYR A 86 -19.07 6.10 22.25
C TYR A 86 -19.51 4.78 21.61
N ALA A 87 -20.62 4.19 22.07
CA ALA A 87 -21.17 2.97 21.46
C ALA A 87 -21.58 3.20 19.98
N LYS A 88 -22.02 4.41 19.63
CA LYS A 88 -22.31 4.79 18.24
C LYS A 88 -21.02 4.97 17.43
N ILE A 89 -20.02 5.65 17.98
CA ILE A 89 -18.70 5.81 17.36
C ILE A 89 -18.08 4.43 17.06
N ASP A 90 -18.17 3.46 17.97
CA ASP A 90 -17.62 2.12 17.74
C ASP A 90 -18.30 1.38 16.58
N LYS A 91 -19.63 1.51 16.47
CA LYS A 91 -20.39 0.95 15.33
C LYS A 91 -19.98 1.61 14.01
N LEU A 92 -19.82 2.93 14.00
CA LEU A 92 -19.40 3.68 12.81
C LEU A 92 -17.95 3.36 12.44
N ASN A 93 -17.05 3.21 13.41
CA ASN A 93 -15.66 2.81 13.17
C ASN A 93 -15.60 1.44 12.48
N LYS A 94 -16.40 0.48 12.95
CA LYS A 94 -16.50 -0.83 12.32
C LYS A 94 -17.02 -0.74 10.88
N LEU A 95 -18.07 0.05 10.65
CA LEU A 95 -18.63 0.26 9.31
C LEU A 95 -17.62 0.96 8.38
N SER A 96 -16.96 2.03 8.84
CA SER A 96 -15.89 2.71 8.10
C SER A 96 -14.77 1.75 7.74
N TYR A 97 -14.36 0.87 8.66
CA TYR A 97 -13.35 -0.15 8.39
C TYR A 97 -13.79 -1.12 7.29
N GLU A 98 -15.02 -1.65 7.36
CA GLU A 98 -15.56 -2.56 6.35
C GLU A 98 -15.64 -1.90 4.97
N LYS A 99 -16.11 -0.64 4.90
CA LYS A 99 -16.12 0.16 3.67
C LYS A 99 -14.72 0.46 3.15
N THR A 100 -13.77 0.73 4.05
CA THR A 100 -12.35 0.91 3.69
C THR A 100 -11.81 -0.36 3.01
N GLN A 101 -12.06 -1.54 3.60
CA GLN A 101 -11.64 -2.81 2.99
C GLN A 101 -12.30 -3.04 1.63
N GLU A 102 -13.58 -2.67 1.48
CA GLU A 102 -14.29 -2.76 0.21
C GLU A 102 -13.62 -1.92 -0.88
N VAL A 103 -13.34 -0.64 -0.61
CA VAL A 103 -12.70 0.25 -1.60
C VAL A 103 -11.25 -0.16 -1.87
N LEU A 104 -10.49 -0.60 -0.86
CA LEU A 104 -9.12 -1.10 -1.06
C LEU A 104 -9.11 -2.31 -2.00
N ASN A 105 -10.04 -3.25 -1.85
CA ASN A 105 -10.16 -4.39 -2.76
C ASN A 105 -10.54 -3.98 -4.19
N LYS A 106 -11.32 -2.91 -4.36
CA LYS A 106 -11.67 -2.36 -5.68
C LYS A 106 -10.45 -1.76 -6.38
N ILE A 107 -9.64 -0.96 -5.67
CA ILE A 107 -8.48 -0.27 -6.25
C ILE A 107 -7.21 -1.13 -6.30
N LEU A 108 -7.16 -2.24 -5.56
CA LEU A 108 -5.98 -3.13 -5.46
C LEU A 108 -5.33 -3.43 -6.82
N PRO A 109 -6.07 -3.78 -7.89
CA PRO A 109 -5.45 -4.06 -9.18
C PRO A 109 -4.61 -2.92 -9.75
N GLU A 110 -5.13 -1.69 -9.70
CA GLU A 110 -4.43 -0.50 -10.16
C GLU A 110 -3.32 -0.10 -9.18
N ALA A 111 -3.57 -0.14 -7.87
CA ALA A 111 -2.60 0.22 -6.85
C ALA A 111 -1.35 -0.68 -6.89
N PHE A 112 -1.51 -2.00 -7.04
CA PHE A 112 -0.38 -2.92 -7.19
C PHE A 112 0.35 -2.71 -8.52
N SER A 113 -0.39 -2.37 -9.58
CA SER A 113 0.20 -2.02 -10.87
C SER A 113 1.07 -0.77 -10.78
N VAL A 114 0.65 0.24 -10.00
CA VAL A 114 1.43 1.47 -9.77
C VAL A 114 2.76 1.16 -9.09
N VAL A 115 2.76 0.34 -8.03
CA VAL A 115 4.00 -0.04 -7.33
C VAL A 115 4.92 -0.85 -8.26
N LYS A 116 4.36 -1.80 -9.02
CA LYS A 116 5.12 -2.60 -9.99
C LYS A 116 5.73 -1.73 -11.09
N GLU A 117 4.96 -0.78 -11.62
CA GLU A 117 5.42 0.15 -12.66
C GLU A 117 6.50 1.10 -12.13
N THR A 118 6.34 1.59 -10.89
CA THR A 118 7.34 2.42 -10.22
C THR A 118 8.66 1.64 -10.08
N ALA A 119 8.61 0.40 -9.60
CA ALA A 119 9.78 -0.46 -9.51
C ALA A 119 10.45 -0.68 -10.87
N LYS A 120 9.66 -0.92 -11.93
CA LYS A 120 10.17 -1.05 -13.30
C LYS A 120 10.87 0.22 -13.79
N ARG A 121 10.34 1.41 -13.49
CA ARG A 121 10.96 2.69 -13.89
C ARG A 121 12.31 2.91 -13.24
N PHE A 122 12.47 2.51 -11.98
CA PHE A 122 13.77 2.52 -11.33
C PHE A 122 14.77 1.54 -11.98
N VAL A 123 14.32 0.43 -12.56
CA VAL A 123 15.21 -0.50 -13.29
C VAL A 123 15.60 0.02 -14.67
N GLU A 124 14.64 0.61 -15.41
CA GLU A 124 14.82 0.94 -16.83
C GLU A 124 15.42 2.33 -17.09
N ASN A 125 15.60 3.16 -16.06
CA ASN A 125 16.10 4.52 -16.19
C ASN A 125 17.33 4.75 -15.29
N GLU A 126 18.17 5.71 -15.67
CA GLU A 126 19.26 6.20 -14.81
C GLU A 126 18.74 7.12 -13.70
N VAL A 127 17.63 7.81 -13.98
CA VAL A 127 16.94 8.72 -13.06
C VAL A 127 15.45 8.74 -13.39
N VAL A 128 14.60 8.88 -12.38
CA VAL A 128 13.16 9.08 -12.56
C VAL A 128 12.83 10.56 -12.37
N GLU A 129 12.38 11.22 -13.45
CA GLU A 129 11.99 12.63 -13.43
C GLU A 129 10.48 12.80 -13.21
N VAL A 130 10.09 13.68 -12.29
CA VAL A 130 8.70 14.15 -12.09
C VAL A 130 8.66 15.66 -11.94
N THR A 131 7.47 16.26 -12.08
CA THR A 131 7.26 17.67 -11.74
C THR A 131 7.42 17.88 -10.23
N ALA A 132 8.25 18.82 -9.80
CA ALA A 132 8.50 19.00 -8.37
C ALA A 132 7.25 19.50 -7.61
N ASN A 133 7.01 18.96 -6.43
CA ASN A 133 6.05 19.41 -5.44
C ASN A 133 6.73 19.67 -4.08
N GLU A 134 5.97 20.08 -3.07
CA GLU A 134 6.48 20.39 -1.72
C GLU A 134 7.20 19.21 -1.07
N ARG A 135 6.61 18.00 -1.15
CA ARG A 135 7.18 16.77 -0.60
C ARG A 135 8.52 16.40 -1.25
N ASP A 136 8.66 16.60 -2.56
CA ASP A 136 9.94 16.38 -3.24
C ASP A 136 11.03 17.30 -2.67
N GLY A 137 10.67 18.53 -2.28
CA GLY A 137 11.58 19.48 -1.61
C GLY A 137 11.99 19.06 -0.21
N GLU A 138 11.05 18.54 0.59
CA GLU A 138 11.34 17.97 1.92
C GLU A 138 12.27 16.75 1.83
N LEU A 139 12.03 15.88 0.85
CA LEU A 139 12.87 14.72 0.58
C LEU A 139 14.28 15.16 0.14
N ALA A 140 14.40 16.09 -0.81
CA ALA A 140 15.69 16.61 -1.27
C ALA A 140 16.51 17.30 -0.16
N ALA A 141 15.86 17.80 0.91
CA ALA A 141 16.56 18.37 2.05
C ALA A 141 17.18 17.32 2.99
N SER A 142 16.73 16.06 2.91
CA SER A 142 17.12 14.98 3.82
C SER A 142 17.74 13.77 3.12
N MET A 143 17.58 13.66 1.80
CA MET A 143 17.99 12.52 0.99
C MET A 143 18.89 12.96 -0.15
N GLU A 144 20.07 12.36 -0.26
CA GLU A 144 21.05 12.70 -1.30
C GLU A 144 20.61 12.25 -2.70
N ASN A 145 19.75 11.24 -2.76
CA ASN A 145 19.26 10.61 -3.99
C ASN A 145 17.96 11.25 -4.54
N VAL A 146 17.58 12.42 -4.02
CA VAL A 146 16.45 13.22 -4.51
C VAL A 146 16.95 14.64 -4.76
N ASN A 147 16.84 15.10 -6.01
CA ASN A 147 17.41 16.37 -6.44
C ASN A 147 16.33 17.25 -7.09
N ILE A 148 16.27 18.53 -6.71
CA ILE A 148 15.37 19.51 -7.35
C ILE A 148 16.15 20.42 -8.27
N LYS A 149 15.71 20.52 -9.54
CA LYS A 149 16.29 21.46 -10.51
C LYS A 149 15.22 21.96 -11.47
N SER A 150 15.15 23.29 -11.63
CA SER A 150 14.28 23.94 -12.62
C SER A 150 12.80 23.50 -12.56
N GLY A 151 12.25 23.30 -11.36
CA GLY A 151 10.86 22.88 -11.16
C GLY A 151 10.58 21.38 -11.40
N LYS A 152 11.63 20.58 -11.57
CA LYS A 152 11.57 19.11 -11.65
C LYS A 152 12.27 18.48 -10.46
N ALA A 153 11.77 17.32 -10.06
CA ALA A 153 12.41 16.43 -9.09
C ALA A 153 12.99 15.23 -9.83
N TYR A 154 14.20 14.86 -9.42
CA TYR A 154 15.01 13.80 -10.01
C TYR A 154 15.32 12.79 -8.92
N TYR A 155 14.85 11.56 -9.11
CA TYR A 155 15.03 10.46 -8.19
C TYR A 155 16.08 9.50 -8.75
N ASP A 156 17.21 9.37 -8.07
CA ASP A 156 18.26 8.45 -8.50
C ASP A 156 17.78 7.00 -8.32
N THR A 157 18.27 6.11 -9.17
CA THR A 157 17.91 4.68 -9.13
C THR A 157 18.83 3.85 -8.25
N HIS A 158 19.77 4.50 -7.56
CA HIS A 158 20.62 3.94 -6.53
C HIS A 158 20.68 4.84 -5.28
N TRP A 159 20.78 4.24 -4.10
CA TRP A 159 20.87 4.98 -2.84
C TRP A 159 21.47 4.14 -1.71
N LEU A 160 21.85 4.81 -0.63
CA LEU A 160 22.32 4.14 0.57
C LEU A 160 21.14 3.49 1.31
N ALA A 161 21.26 2.19 1.59
CA ALA A 161 20.34 1.46 2.46
C ALA A 161 21.11 0.47 3.34
N GLY A 162 20.86 0.53 4.66
CA GLY A 162 21.58 -0.27 5.65
C GLY A 162 23.10 -0.04 5.61
N GLY A 163 23.54 1.15 5.19
CA GLY A 163 24.95 1.51 5.06
C GLY A 163 25.64 1.05 3.76
N ASN A 164 24.92 0.44 2.82
CA ASN A 164 25.47 0.01 1.54
C ASN A 164 24.80 0.77 0.40
N MET A 165 25.56 1.11 -0.64
CA MET A 165 24.98 1.63 -1.88
C MET A 165 24.25 0.50 -2.59
N ILE A 166 22.96 0.65 -2.78
CA ILE A 166 22.11 -0.31 -3.48
C ILE A 166 21.70 0.31 -4.82
N ASN A 167 21.80 -0.48 -5.89
CA ASN A 167 21.21 -0.17 -7.18
C ASN A 167 19.87 -0.91 -7.30
N TRP A 168 18.80 -0.22 -7.68
CA TRP A 168 17.50 -0.86 -7.85
C TRP A 168 17.46 -1.70 -9.12
N ASP A 169 17.26 -3.01 -8.98
CA ASP A 169 17.28 -3.98 -10.08
C ASP A 169 16.08 -4.96 -10.04
N MET A 170 15.00 -4.59 -9.35
CA MET A 170 13.87 -5.48 -9.07
C MET A 170 12.55 -5.04 -9.72
N ILE A 171 11.83 -6.01 -10.29
CA ILE A 171 10.46 -5.86 -10.81
C ILE A 171 9.60 -6.99 -10.25
N HIS A 172 8.37 -6.69 -9.82
CA HIS A 172 7.48 -7.71 -9.26
C HIS A 172 7.08 -8.80 -10.27
N TYR A 173 7.33 -10.05 -9.90
CA TYR A 173 6.82 -11.25 -10.58
C TYR A 173 5.37 -11.57 -10.19
N ASP A 174 4.68 -12.38 -10.98
CA ASP A 174 3.29 -12.76 -10.72
C ASP A 174 3.11 -13.48 -9.37
N VAL A 175 4.08 -14.33 -8.98
CA VAL A 175 4.08 -14.98 -7.66
C VAL A 175 4.17 -13.98 -6.50
N GLN A 176 4.80 -12.83 -6.72
CA GLN A 176 4.89 -11.76 -5.73
C GLN A 176 3.59 -10.97 -5.65
N LEU A 177 2.88 -10.80 -6.77
CA LEU A 177 1.52 -10.23 -6.79
C LEU A 177 0.52 -11.12 -6.02
N ILE A 178 0.66 -12.45 -6.13
CA ILE A 178 -0.08 -13.42 -5.31
C ILE A 178 0.23 -13.18 -3.83
N GLY A 179 1.51 -13.15 -3.45
CA GLY A 179 1.95 -12.93 -2.08
C GLY A 179 1.39 -11.62 -1.49
N GLY A 180 1.47 -10.52 -2.24
CA GLY A 180 0.93 -9.22 -1.81
C GLY A 180 -0.58 -9.25 -1.61
N THR A 181 -1.31 -9.96 -2.49
CA THR A 181 -2.77 -10.11 -2.37
C THR A 181 -3.14 -10.93 -1.13
N VAL A 182 -2.42 -12.02 -0.87
CA VAL A 182 -2.59 -12.86 0.32
C VAL A 182 -2.36 -12.06 1.60
N LEU A 183 -1.30 -11.24 1.64
CA LEU A 183 -1.01 -10.37 2.79
C LEU A 183 -2.10 -9.32 3.02
N HIS A 184 -2.60 -8.68 1.96
CA HIS A 184 -3.72 -7.72 2.09
C HIS A 184 -4.99 -8.39 2.62
N GLN A 185 -5.25 -9.66 2.25
CA GLN A 185 -6.38 -10.43 2.79
C GLN A 185 -6.21 -10.84 4.27
N GLY A 186 -5.15 -10.39 4.95
CA GLY A 186 -4.88 -10.73 6.35
C GLY A 186 -4.42 -12.18 6.55
N LYS A 187 -3.93 -12.83 5.49
CA LYS A 187 -3.42 -14.21 5.52
C LYS A 187 -1.89 -14.22 5.53
N ILE A 188 -1.30 -15.37 5.86
CA ILE A 188 0.14 -15.61 5.82
C ILE A 188 0.55 -16.05 4.41
N ALA A 189 1.47 -15.32 3.78
CA ALA A 189 2.09 -15.72 2.52
C ALA A 189 3.39 -16.49 2.81
N GLU A 190 3.35 -17.82 2.71
CA GLU A 190 4.56 -18.65 2.80
C GLU A 190 5.34 -18.57 1.50
N MET A 191 6.57 -18.05 1.56
CA MET A 191 7.43 -17.82 0.41
C MET A 191 8.85 -18.30 0.72
N ALA A 192 9.44 -19.04 -0.21
CA ALA A 192 10.80 -19.55 -0.10
C ALA A 192 11.84 -18.41 0.00
N THR A 193 13.02 -18.71 0.51
CA THR A 193 14.13 -17.76 0.52
C THR A 193 14.55 -17.45 -0.92
N GLY A 194 14.72 -16.18 -1.25
CA GLY A 194 15.01 -15.72 -2.61
C GLY A 194 13.78 -15.27 -3.42
N GLU A 195 12.55 -15.52 -2.97
CA GLU A 195 11.34 -15.10 -3.70
C GLU A 195 10.99 -13.61 -3.53
N GLY A 196 11.87 -12.81 -2.90
CA GLY A 196 11.69 -11.37 -2.77
C GLY A 196 10.64 -10.93 -1.76
N LYS A 197 10.59 -11.57 -0.57
CA LYS A 197 9.64 -11.24 0.51
C LYS A 197 9.59 -9.75 0.88
N THR A 198 10.74 -9.09 0.92
CA THR A 198 10.83 -7.64 1.22
C THR A 198 10.14 -6.81 0.13
N LEU A 199 10.34 -7.14 -1.14
CA LEU A 199 9.68 -6.48 -2.27
C LEU A 199 8.17 -6.77 -2.30
N VAL A 200 7.76 -7.99 -1.94
CA VAL A 200 6.33 -8.36 -1.85
C VAL A 200 5.59 -7.49 -0.85
N ALA A 201 6.22 -7.16 0.28
CA ALA A 201 5.61 -6.34 1.32
C ALA A 201 5.25 -4.93 0.85
N THR A 202 5.90 -4.41 -0.20
CA THR A 202 5.63 -3.05 -0.68
C THR A 202 4.24 -2.89 -1.28
N LEU A 203 3.68 -3.96 -1.86
CA LEU A 203 2.35 -3.97 -2.45
C LEU A 203 1.25 -3.70 -1.40
N PRO A 204 1.07 -4.54 -0.35
CA PRO A 204 0.07 -4.28 0.67
C PRO A 204 0.42 -3.08 1.55
N VAL A 205 1.70 -2.75 1.78
CA VAL A 205 2.05 -1.55 2.56
C VAL A 205 1.56 -0.31 1.85
N TYR A 206 1.85 -0.17 0.56
CA TYR A 206 1.36 0.95 -0.24
C TYR A 206 -0.17 1.03 -0.20
N LEU A 207 -0.86 -0.06 -0.55
CA LEU A 207 -2.33 -0.10 -0.60
C LEU A 207 -2.98 0.28 0.74
N ASN A 208 -2.54 -0.33 1.84
CA ASN A 208 -3.17 -0.13 3.15
C ASN A 208 -2.74 1.17 3.83
N ALA A 209 -1.71 1.86 3.32
CA ALA A 209 -1.35 3.20 3.78
C ALA A 209 -2.22 4.30 3.15
N LEU A 210 -2.87 4.05 2.01
CA LEU A 210 -3.69 5.04 1.30
C LEU A 210 -4.83 5.67 2.12
N PRO A 211 -5.53 4.95 3.03
CA PRO A 211 -6.53 5.56 3.92
C PRO A 211 -5.95 6.51 4.98
N GLY A 212 -4.63 6.63 5.10
CA GLY A 212 -3.98 7.52 6.08
C GLY A 212 -4.00 7.00 7.52
N LYS A 213 -4.38 5.73 7.75
CA LYS A 213 -4.45 5.11 9.08
C LYS A 213 -3.13 4.48 9.55
N GLY A 214 -2.09 4.54 8.71
CA GLY A 214 -0.75 3.99 8.99
C GLY A 214 -0.64 2.48 8.73
N VAL A 215 0.59 2.00 8.50
CA VAL A 215 0.93 0.58 8.36
C VAL A 215 2.21 0.31 9.14
N HIS A 216 2.22 -0.73 9.99
CA HIS A 216 3.39 -1.13 10.74
C HIS A 216 4.05 -2.35 10.10
N MET A 217 5.28 -2.19 9.64
CA MET A 217 6.13 -3.29 9.18
C MET A 217 7.03 -3.74 10.34
N VAL A 218 6.88 -4.99 10.76
CA VAL A 218 7.65 -5.55 11.89
C VAL A 218 8.72 -6.49 11.34
N THR A 219 9.96 -6.27 11.76
CA THR A 219 11.10 -7.14 11.45
C THR A 219 11.66 -7.74 12.74
N VAL A 220 12.60 -8.68 12.61
CA VAL A 220 13.20 -9.35 13.77
C VAL A 220 14.26 -8.53 14.50
N ASN A 221 14.72 -7.40 13.92
CA ASN A 221 15.69 -6.50 14.54
C ASN A 221 15.75 -5.12 13.85
N ASP A 222 16.33 -4.15 14.56
CA ASP A 222 16.44 -2.75 14.12
C ASP A 222 17.26 -2.59 12.83
N TYR A 223 18.27 -3.42 12.61
CA TYR A 223 19.07 -3.36 11.38
C TYR A 223 18.22 -3.66 10.14
N LEU A 224 17.42 -4.72 10.18
CA LEU A 224 16.52 -5.06 9.08
C LEU A 224 15.41 -4.02 8.92
N ALA A 225 14.87 -3.48 10.02
CA ALA A 225 13.90 -2.40 9.95
C ALA A 225 14.48 -1.17 9.24
N LYS A 226 15.67 -0.73 9.66
CA LYS A 226 16.36 0.41 9.05
C LYS A 226 16.68 0.15 7.58
N ARG A 227 17.35 -0.97 7.27
CA ARG A 227 17.70 -1.34 5.89
C ARG A 227 16.47 -1.41 4.99
N ASP A 228 15.40 -2.08 5.42
CA ASP A 228 14.23 -2.30 4.55
C ASP A 228 13.40 -1.03 4.38
N SER A 229 13.35 -0.16 5.40
CA SER A 229 12.71 1.17 5.26
C SER A 229 13.48 2.10 4.32
N GLU A 230 14.80 2.14 4.39
CA GLU A 230 15.65 2.90 3.46
C GLU A 230 15.61 2.30 2.05
N TRP A 231 15.66 0.98 1.94
CA TRP A 231 15.70 0.30 0.65
C TRP A 231 14.36 0.35 -0.07
N MET A 232 13.24 -0.01 0.58
CA MET A 232 11.93 0.00 -0.09
C MET A 232 11.27 1.39 -0.07
N GLY A 233 11.74 2.29 0.78
CA GLY A 233 11.14 3.61 1.03
C GLY A 233 10.95 4.43 -0.24
N MET A 234 11.90 4.37 -1.16
CA MET A 234 11.87 5.10 -2.43
C MET A 234 10.67 4.73 -3.33
N LEU A 235 10.11 3.52 -3.18
CA LEU A 235 8.89 3.15 -3.92
C LEU A 235 7.62 3.85 -3.41
N TYR A 236 7.64 4.36 -2.17
CA TYR A 236 6.48 5.04 -1.57
C TYR A 236 6.57 6.56 -1.63
N MET A 237 7.73 7.10 -2.01
CA MET A 237 8.06 8.50 -1.86
C MET A 237 7.38 9.38 -2.90
#